data_AF-A0A9D5LG49-F1
#
_entry.id   AF-A0A9D5LG49-F1
#
_cell.length_a   1.000
_cell.length_b   1.000
_cell.length_c   1.000
_cell.angle_alpha   90.00
_cell.angle_beta   90.00
_cell.angle_gamma   90.00
#
_symmetry.space_group_name_H-M   'P 1'
#
loop_
_entity.id
_entity.type
_entity.pdbx_description
1 polymer ?
#
loop_
_entity_poly.entity_id
_entity_poly.type
_entity_poly.pdbx_seq_one_letter_code
_entity_poly.pdbx_strand_id
1 'polypeptide(L)'
;MPLAGDVSPALTLSQLNQRIAGLLASQSLRDVWVTAELSDFRRSGGHCYMELMEKIEPTGAVAARMRGIIWANQAPRICSKFATVTGQQIATGLKVMVRGTVNYHASYGISFVITDIEPSFTVGDVERRRREILRRLQAEGILELNRSLEWPVPALRVAVISAPGAAGYGDFIHQLYNNSSRLRFVTRLFPAVVQGERTVPSVIEALERIAADDEGCWDCVVIIRGGGATSDLISFDDYHLAANIAQFPLPVIVGIGHERDVTVLDFVANMRVKTPTAAAEWLVGRAEQLLDHLRTLSSEMLHAVTERVSGSLAQLAYIEGQLPIAPVAAVERASNRLSRSVMALEAVSARCIVPRLSRLEATAAAIGPAVANQMARRGDRLNSMEELLDALSPAATLRRGYSITRVDGKAVRSAEKLASGTIITTTLAEGTVISKVE
;
A
#
# COMPACT_ATOMS: atom_id res chain seq x y z
N MET A 1 -46.56 90.97 50.52
CA MET A 1 -45.44 91.53 49.72
C MET A 1 -44.55 90.37 49.30
N PRO A 2 -44.48 90.03 48.00
CA PRO A 2 -43.54 89.01 47.53
C PRO A 2 -42.16 89.65 47.31
N LEU A 3 -41.13 88.95 47.77
CA LEU A 3 -39.72 89.25 47.52
C LEU A 3 -39.44 89.07 46.02
N ALA A 4 -39.01 90.15 45.37
CA ALA A 4 -38.50 90.10 44.01
C ALA A 4 -37.21 89.26 44.01
N GLY A 5 -37.29 88.06 43.45
CA GLY A 5 -36.13 87.26 43.13
C GLY A 5 -35.30 87.96 42.06
N ASP A 6 -34.00 88.07 42.33
CA ASP A 6 -32.99 88.63 41.46
C ASP A 6 -32.87 87.74 40.20
N VAL A 7 -33.56 88.09 39.12
CA VAL A 7 -33.48 87.38 37.84
C VAL A 7 -32.27 87.95 37.10
N SER A 8 -31.18 87.18 37.07
CA SER A 8 -29.99 87.43 36.23
C SER A 8 -30.40 87.89 34.81
N PRO A 9 -29.66 88.81 34.17
CA PRO A 9 -30.05 89.35 32.87
C PRO A 9 -30.30 88.23 31.85
N ALA A 10 -31.51 88.20 31.30
CA ALA A 10 -31.95 87.16 30.39
C ALA A 10 -31.12 87.20 29.10
N LEU A 11 -30.41 86.10 28.81
CA LEU A 11 -29.68 85.91 27.57
C LEU A 11 -30.67 85.63 26.43
N THR A 12 -30.45 86.27 25.27
CA THR A 12 -31.19 85.87 24.07
C THR A 12 -30.72 84.49 23.60
N LEU A 13 -31.59 83.73 22.93
CA LEU A 13 -31.24 82.42 22.36
C LEU A 13 -30.01 82.50 21.43
N SER A 14 -29.83 83.61 20.72
CA SER A 14 -28.65 83.85 19.87
C SER A 14 -27.37 84.04 20.70
N GLN A 15 -27.42 84.79 21.81
CA GLN A 15 -26.29 84.97 22.71
C GLN A 15 -25.90 83.67 23.43
N LEU A 16 -26.89 82.85 23.80
CA LEU A 16 -26.65 81.53 24.39
C LEU A 16 -25.95 80.59 23.38
N ASN A 17 -26.45 80.54 22.14
CA ASN A 17 -25.85 79.73 21.08
C ASN A 17 -24.42 80.17 20.73
N GLN A 18 -24.14 81.47 20.72
CA GLN A 18 -22.79 82.00 20.51
C GLN A 18 -21.83 81.62 21.64
N ARG A 19 -22.29 81.64 22.90
CA ARG A 19 -21.48 81.18 24.04
C ARG A 19 -21.18 79.68 23.96
N ILE A 20 -22.16 78.86 23.61
CA ILE A 20 -21.96 77.41 23.43
C ILE A 20 -20.96 77.15 22.29
N ALA A 21 -21.09 77.84 21.16
CA ALA A 21 -20.15 77.73 20.06
C ALA A 21 -18.72 78.15 20.47
N GLY A 22 -18.58 79.22 21.26
CA GLY A 22 -17.28 79.68 21.76
C GLY A 22 -16.60 78.70 22.72
N LEU A 23 -17.36 78.06 23.62
CA LEU A 23 -16.84 77.05 24.55
C LEU A 23 -16.43 75.76 23.83
N LEU A 24 -17.20 75.35 22.83
CA LEU A 24 -16.90 74.16 22.02
C LEU A 24 -15.75 74.38 21.02
N ALA A 25 -15.43 75.64 20.69
CA ALA A 25 -14.27 76.00 19.86
C ALA A 25 -12.91 75.93 20.59
N SER A 26 -12.84 75.31 21.77
CA SER A 26 -11.61 75.09 22.52
C SER A 26 -10.60 74.23 21.74
N GLN A 27 -9.30 74.48 21.95
CA GLN A 27 -8.23 73.71 21.30
C GLN A 27 -8.29 72.20 21.61
N SER A 28 -8.81 71.83 22.78
CA SER A 28 -8.98 70.44 23.21
C SER A 28 -10.03 69.65 22.43
N LEU A 29 -10.90 70.31 21.66
CA LEU A 29 -11.98 69.68 20.88
C LEU A 29 -11.76 69.81 19.37
N ARG A 30 -10.57 70.30 18.97
CA ARG A 30 -10.17 70.51 17.58
C ARG A 30 -9.12 69.49 17.15
N ASP A 31 -9.35 68.88 16.00
CA ASP A 31 -8.51 67.85 15.37
C ASP A 31 -8.15 66.66 16.29
N VAL A 32 -9.13 66.21 17.08
CA VAL A 32 -8.97 65.09 18.01
C VAL A 32 -9.30 63.76 17.35
N TRP A 33 -8.60 62.71 17.81
CA TRP A 33 -8.90 61.33 17.43
C TRP A 33 -9.91 60.72 18.39
N VAL A 34 -10.96 60.12 17.83
CA VAL A 34 -12.02 59.44 18.57
C VAL A 34 -12.22 58.05 17.98
N THR A 35 -12.31 57.05 18.86
CA THR A 35 -12.70 55.68 18.48
C THR A 35 -14.19 55.52 18.67
N ALA A 36 -14.90 55.10 17.63
CA ALA A 36 -16.34 54.85 17.69
C ALA A 36 -16.76 53.79 16.68
N GLU A 37 -17.89 53.13 16.95
CA GLU A 37 -18.60 52.29 16.01
C GLU A 37 -19.58 53.14 15.19
N LEU A 38 -19.56 52.97 13.87
CA LEU A 38 -20.46 53.69 12.98
C LEU A 38 -21.86 53.07 13.00
N SER A 39 -22.88 53.92 13.14
CA SER A 39 -24.29 53.55 13.01
C SER A 39 -25.00 54.46 12.02
N ASP A 40 -26.05 53.93 11.37
CA ASP A 40 -26.90 54.66 10.42
C ASP A 40 -26.11 55.48 9.37
N PHE A 41 -25.05 54.87 8.81
CA PHE A 41 -24.22 55.51 7.81
C PHE A 41 -25.01 55.74 6.51
N ARG A 42 -25.15 57.01 6.11
CA ARG A 42 -25.90 57.42 4.93
C ARG A 42 -25.14 58.45 4.12
N ARG A 43 -25.20 58.32 2.80
CA ARG A 43 -24.60 59.27 1.87
C ARG A 43 -25.70 60.06 1.16
N SER A 44 -25.70 61.38 1.33
CA SER A 44 -26.71 62.28 0.74
C SER A 44 -26.06 63.58 0.26
N GLY A 45 -26.32 63.99 -0.98
CA GLY A 45 -25.79 65.23 -1.56
C GLY A 45 -24.26 65.31 -1.60
N GLY A 46 -23.55 64.18 -1.60
CA GLY A 46 -22.08 64.11 -1.53
C GLY A 46 -21.49 64.10 -0.11
N HIS A 47 -22.30 64.39 0.92
CA HIS A 47 -21.92 64.30 2.33
C HIS A 47 -22.16 62.88 2.88
N CYS A 48 -21.39 62.48 3.88
CA CYS A 48 -21.67 61.26 4.65
C CYS A 48 -22.11 61.63 6.06
N TYR A 49 -23.30 61.17 6.46
CA TYR A 49 -23.85 61.33 7.80
C TYR A 49 -23.82 59.99 8.50
N MET A 50 -23.50 59.98 9.78
CA MET A 50 -23.46 58.77 10.61
C MET A 50 -23.68 59.12 12.07
N GLU A 51 -23.99 58.13 12.88
CA GLU A 51 -23.88 58.21 14.33
C GLU A 51 -22.61 57.48 14.79
N LEU A 52 -21.84 58.13 15.63
CA LEU A 52 -20.68 57.58 16.32
C LEU A 52 -21.17 57.05 17.66
N MET A 53 -21.06 55.76 17.88
CA MET A 53 -21.46 55.10 19.13
C MET A 53 -20.26 54.45 19.79
N GLU A 54 -20.17 54.56 21.11
CA GLU A 54 -19.24 53.79 21.93
C GLU A 54 -20.04 52.72 22.68
N LYS A 55 -19.67 51.45 22.52
CA LYS A 55 -20.29 50.34 23.26
C LYS A 55 -19.34 49.85 24.35
N ILE A 56 -19.89 49.58 25.53
CA ILE A 56 -19.14 48.97 26.63
C ILE A 56 -19.14 47.45 26.42
N GLU A 57 -17.98 46.90 26.06
CA GLU A 57 -17.73 45.45 26.11
C GLU A 57 -17.63 45.01 27.58
N PRO A 58 -18.32 43.92 28.02
CA PRO A 58 -19.04 42.91 27.24
C PRO A 58 -20.56 43.11 27.15
N THR A 59 -21.13 44.10 27.86
CA THR A 59 -22.59 44.31 27.97
C THR A 59 -23.27 44.80 26.68
N GLY A 60 -22.52 45.36 25.73
CA GLY A 60 -23.06 45.91 24.49
C GLY A 60 -23.88 47.20 24.66
N ALA A 61 -24.00 47.73 25.88
CA ALA A 61 -24.68 48.97 26.17
C ALA A 61 -23.93 50.17 25.56
N VAL A 62 -24.68 51.11 24.98
CA VAL A 62 -24.12 52.34 24.40
C VAL A 62 -23.69 53.28 25.52
N ALA A 63 -22.39 53.46 25.71
CA ALA A 63 -21.78 54.42 26.65
C ALA A 63 -21.99 55.86 26.19
N ALA A 64 -21.73 56.12 24.91
CA ALA A 64 -21.76 57.46 24.34
C ALA A 64 -22.28 57.41 22.90
N ARG A 65 -22.98 58.48 22.49
CA ARG A 65 -23.45 58.66 21.11
C ARG A 65 -23.28 60.11 20.66
N MET A 66 -22.83 60.31 19.43
CA MET A 66 -22.69 61.64 18.82
C MET A 66 -22.93 61.56 17.31
N ARG A 67 -23.50 62.59 16.68
CA ARG A 67 -23.62 62.63 15.22
C ARG A 67 -22.29 62.98 14.57
N GLY A 68 -21.87 62.18 13.60
CA GLY A 68 -20.70 62.40 12.75
C GLY A 68 -21.08 62.90 11.36
N ILE A 69 -20.28 63.80 10.81
CA ILE A 69 -20.47 64.35 9.45
C ILE A 69 -19.12 64.35 8.72
N ILE A 70 -19.09 63.82 7.50
CA ILE A 70 -18.02 64.01 6.54
C ILE A 70 -18.53 64.93 5.42
N TRP A 71 -17.90 66.07 5.24
CA TRP A 71 -18.29 67.03 4.20
C TRP A 71 -17.89 66.54 2.80
N ALA A 72 -18.63 66.96 1.76
CA ALA A 72 -18.49 66.47 0.39
C ALA A 72 -17.11 66.72 -0.23
N ASN A 73 -16.39 67.75 0.24
CA ASN A 73 -15.02 68.05 -0.16
C ASN A 73 -14.00 67.02 0.37
N GLN A 74 -14.30 66.31 1.46
CA GLN A 74 -13.38 65.35 2.09
C GLN A 74 -13.83 63.90 1.95
N ALA A 75 -15.13 63.64 1.78
CA ALA A 75 -15.69 62.31 1.64
C ALA A 75 -15.00 61.44 0.57
N PRO A 76 -14.71 61.92 -0.66
CA PRO A 76 -14.06 61.09 -1.68
C PRO A 76 -12.66 60.62 -1.27
N ARG A 77 -11.87 61.52 -0.65
CA ARG A 77 -10.51 61.22 -0.18
C ARG A 77 -10.52 60.20 0.96
N ILE A 78 -11.39 60.40 1.95
CA ILE A 78 -11.50 59.53 3.12
C ILE A 78 -12.00 58.15 2.72
N CYS A 79 -13.07 58.08 1.93
CA CYS A 79 -13.62 56.80 1.47
C CYS A 79 -12.62 56.02 0.59
N SER A 80 -11.88 56.70 -0.29
CA SER A 80 -10.86 56.05 -1.14
C SER A 80 -9.67 55.54 -0.33
N LYS A 81 -9.16 56.36 0.61
CA LYS A 81 -8.09 55.95 1.54
C LYS A 81 -8.51 54.73 2.35
N PHE A 82 -9.73 54.72 2.88
CA PHE A 82 -10.27 53.59 3.64
C PHE A 82 -10.40 52.34 2.77
N ALA A 83 -11.00 52.45 1.58
CA ALA A 83 -11.21 51.32 0.67
C ALA A 83 -9.91 50.73 0.13
N THR A 84 -8.87 51.54 -0.10
CA THR A 84 -7.57 51.06 -0.59
C THR A 84 -6.86 50.20 0.46
N VAL A 85 -6.95 50.57 1.74
CA VAL A 85 -6.22 49.88 2.83
C VAL A 85 -7.02 48.69 3.38
N THR A 86 -8.33 48.86 3.57
CA THR A 86 -9.19 47.81 4.15
C THR A 86 -9.80 46.88 3.11
N GLY A 87 -9.77 47.28 1.82
CA GLY A 87 -10.49 46.58 0.76
C GLY A 87 -12.01 46.69 0.84
N GLN A 88 -12.56 47.49 1.77
CA GLN A 88 -13.99 47.60 2.06
C GLN A 88 -14.47 49.06 2.02
N GLN A 89 -15.75 49.29 1.76
CA GLN A 89 -16.35 50.61 1.90
C GLN A 89 -16.72 50.89 3.37
N ILE A 90 -16.75 52.17 3.73
CA ILE A 90 -17.25 52.60 5.04
C ILE A 90 -18.74 52.26 5.11
N ALA A 91 -19.12 51.44 6.09
CA ALA A 91 -20.48 51.00 6.33
C ALA A 91 -20.81 51.04 7.82
N THR A 92 -22.10 50.91 8.14
CA THR A 92 -22.60 50.72 9.50
C THR A 92 -22.00 49.46 10.13
N GLY A 93 -21.69 49.51 11.43
CA GLY A 93 -21.13 48.41 12.22
C GLY A 93 -19.61 48.39 12.31
N LEU A 94 -18.91 49.28 11.60
CA LEU A 94 -17.44 49.33 11.64
C LEU A 94 -16.95 50.13 12.84
N LYS A 95 -16.01 49.55 13.59
CA LYS A 95 -15.26 50.25 14.64
C LYS A 95 -14.10 51.00 14.01
N VAL A 96 -14.18 52.32 14.02
CA VAL A 96 -13.24 53.21 13.32
C VAL A 96 -12.58 54.16 14.29
N MET A 97 -11.36 54.55 13.96
CA MET A 97 -10.68 55.67 14.60
C MET A 97 -10.70 56.86 13.63
N VAL A 98 -11.45 57.89 14.00
CA VAL A 98 -11.71 59.06 13.17
C VAL A 98 -11.10 60.30 13.79
N ARG A 99 -10.49 61.14 12.98
CA ARG A 99 -9.99 62.46 13.38
C ARG A 99 -11.03 63.51 13.02
N GLY A 100 -11.25 64.48 13.88
CA GLY A 100 -12.23 65.51 13.61
C GLY A 100 -12.31 66.61 14.64
N THR A 101 -13.25 67.53 14.43
CA THR A 101 -13.49 68.67 15.30
C THR A 101 -14.96 68.71 15.70
N VAL A 102 -15.23 69.00 16.97
CA VAL A 102 -16.59 69.22 17.44
C VAL A 102 -17.10 70.55 16.89
N ASN A 103 -18.25 70.51 16.23
CA ASN A 103 -18.93 71.67 15.67
C ASN A 103 -20.32 71.82 16.27
N TYR A 104 -20.76 73.06 16.46
CA TYR A 104 -22.10 73.36 16.95
C TYR A 104 -22.85 74.23 15.95
N HIS A 105 -24.05 73.79 15.57
CA HIS A 105 -24.94 74.55 14.71
C HIS A 105 -26.24 74.88 15.45
N ALA A 106 -26.71 76.13 15.37
CA ALA A 106 -27.90 76.59 16.08
C ALA A 106 -29.17 75.77 15.77
N SER A 107 -29.36 75.36 14.51
CA SER A 107 -30.55 74.60 14.08
C SER A 107 -30.40 73.09 14.18
N TYR A 108 -29.17 72.58 14.18
CA TYR A 108 -28.93 71.14 14.07
C TYR A 108 -28.31 70.56 15.33
N GLY A 109 -27.72 71.34 16.23
CA GLY A 109 -27.07 70.89 17.46
C GLY A 109 -25.58 70.57 17.29
N ILE A 110 -25.03 69.76 18.22
CA ILE A 110 -23.63 69.33 18.22
C ILE A 110 -23.42 68.21 17.18
N SER A 111 -22.33 68.29 16.43
CA SER A 111 -21.85 67.25 15.52
C SER A 111 -20.32 67.16 15.53
N PHE A 112 -19.79 65.98 15.22
CA PHE A 112 -18.37 65.75 15.02
C PHE A 112 -18.05 65.79 13.53
N VAL A 113 -17.28 66.79 13.10
CA VAL A 113 -16.86 66.92 11.71
C VAL A 113 -15.60 66.11 11.51
N ILE A 114 -15.72 65.00 10.81
CA ILE A 114 -14.64 64.04 10.56
C ILE A 114 -13.77 64.55 9.41
N THR A 115 -12.48 64.67 9.67
CA THR A 115 -11.44 65.16 8.75
C THR A 115 -10.51 64.07 8.22
N ASP A 116 -10.36 62.98 8.96
CA ASP A 116 -9.52 61.85 8.57
C ASP A 116 -10.02 60.55 9.22
N ILE A 117 -9.59 59.42 8.67
CA ILE A 117 -9.84 58.09 9.22
C ILE A 117 -8.52 57.32 9.24
N GLU A 118 -8.28 56.57 10.30
CA GLU A 118 -7.14 55.66 10.42
C GLU A 118 -7.61 54.22 10.10
N PRO A 119 -7.37 53.72 8.87
CA PRO A 119 -7.92 52.44 8.44
C PRO A 119 -7.25 51.25 9.16
N SER A 120 -5.98 51.39 9.55
CA SER A 120 -5.18 50.36 10.23
C SER A 120 -5.80 49.90 11.55
N PHE A 121 -6.50 50.81 12.24
CA PHE A 121 -7.20 50.49 13.49
C PHE A 121 -8.34 49.49 13.26
N THR A 122 -9.09 49.66 12.17
CA THR A 122 -10.23 48.78 11.84
C THR A 122 -9.75 47.37 11.52
N VAL A 123 -8.66 47.25 10.75
CA VAL A 123 -8.03 45.95 10.43
C VAL A 123 -7.47 45.28 11.68
N GLY A 124 -6.83 46.06 12.56
CA GLY A 124 -6.30 45.55 13.83
C GLY A 124 -7.37 45.02 14.77
N ASP A 125 -8.54 45.67 14.84
CA ASP A 125 -9.66 45.25 15.67
C ASP A 125 -10.30 43.94 15.17
N VAL A 126 -10.53 43.82 13.85
CA VAL A 126 -11.05 42.58 13.23
C VAL A 126 -10.11 41.40 13.49
N GLU A 127 -8.81 41.59 13.27
CA GLU A 127 -7.81 40.54 13.49
C GLU A 127 -7.66 40.19 14.99
N ARG A 128 -7.83 41.17 15.89
CA ARG A 128 -7.86 40.93 17.33
C ARG A 128 -9.07 40.07 17.71
N ARG A 129 -10.26 40.42 17.22
CA ARG A 129 -11.52 39.70 17.49
C ARG A 129 -11.46 38.27 16.98
N ARG A 130 -10.92 38.05 15.78
CA ARG A 130 -10.67 36.71 15.24
C ARG A 130 -9.78 35.88 16.16
N ARG A 131 -8.64 36.43 16.58
CA ARG A 131 -7.72 35.74 17.51
C ARG A 131 -8.37 35.41 18.86
N GLU A 132 -9.25 36.28 19.35
CA GLU A 132 -10.01 36.03 20.57
C GLU A 132 -10.99 34.86 20.40
N ILE A 133 -11.74 34.85 19.30
CA ILE A 133 -12.65 33.74 18.96
C ILE A 133 -11.88 32.42 18.84
N LEU A 134 -10.78 32.40 18.10
CA LEU A 134 -9.95 31.19 17.92
C LEU A 134 -9.37 30.69 19.25
N ARG A 135 -8.87 31.59 20.10
CA ARG A 135 -8.40 31.23 21.45
C ARG A 135 -9.50 30.63 22.30
N ARG A 136 -10.72 31.17 22.22
CA ARG A 136 -11.87 30.64 22.95
C ARG A 136 -12.24 29.25 22.45
N LEU A 137 -12.36 29.05 21.14
CA LEU A 137 -12.62 27.73 20.53
C LEU A 137 -11.54 26.70 20.89
N GLN A 138 -10.28 27.13 20.95
CA GLN A 138 -9.16 26.28 21.36
C GLN A 138 -9.22 25.93 22.85
N ALA A 139 -9.54 26.90 23.71
CA ALA A 139 -9.70 26.69 25.16
C ALA A 139 -10.87 25.75 25.48
N GLU A 140 -11.95 25.83 24.69
CA GLU A 140 -13.09 24.91 24.77
C GLU A 140 -12.80 23.54 24.09
N GLY A 141 -11.66 23.38 23.42
CA GLY A 141 -11.22 22.12 22.80
C GLY A 141 -11.98 21.73 21.53
N ILE A 142 -12.82 22.62 21.00
CA ILE A 142 -13.69 22.33 19.84
C ILE A 142 -13.08 22.72 18.50
N LEU A 143 -12.05 23.59 18.48
CA LEU A 143 -11.46 24.16 17.26
C LEU A 143 -11.16 23.13 16.15
N GLU A 144 -10.63 21.97 16.52
CA GLU A 144 -10.13 20.95 15.59
C GLU A 144 -11.14 19.82 15.30
N LEU A 145 -12.32 19.82 15.93
CA LEU A 145 -13.26 18.70 15.86
C LEU A 145 -13.72 18.44 14.41
N ASN A 146 -14.24 19.45 13.71
CA ASN A 146 -14.61 19.29 12.31
C ASN A 146 -13.38 19.13 11.41
N ARG A 147 -12.29 19.84 11.72
CA ARG A 147 -11.06 19.85 10.93
C ARG A 147 -10.38 18.49 10.84
N SER A 148 -10.50 17.69 11.89
CA SER A 148 -9.94 16.36 12.01
C SER A 148 -10.88 15.24 11.54
N LEU A 149 -12.11 15.56 11.11
CA LEU A 149 -13.03 14.53 10.61
C LEU A 149 -12.45 13.84 9.37
N GLU A 150 -12.54 12.52 9.37
CA GLU A 150 -12.22 11.73 8.19
C GLU A 150 -13.27 11.93 7.11
N TRP A 151 -12.81 12.09 5.87
CA TRP A 151 -13.69 12.27 4.74
C TRP A 151 -14.25 10.93 4.25
N PRO A 152 -15.57 10.83 4.02
CA PRO A 152 -16.16 9.65 3.39
C PRO A 152 -15.59 9.43 1.98
N VAL A 153 -15.49 8.16 1.59
CA VAL A 153 -14.93 7.72 0.31
C VAL A 153 -15.97 6.90 -0.44
N PRO A 154 -16.60 7.44 -1.51
CA PRO A 154 -16.58 8.83 -1.98
C PRO A 154 -17.60 9.72 -1.25
N ALA A 155 -17.36 11.04 -1.23
CA ALA A 155 -18.33 12.04 -0.79
C ALA A 155 -19.17 12.51 -1.99
N LEU A 156 -20.33 11.88 -2.25
CA LEU A 156 -21.19 12.15 -3.41
C LEU A 156 -22.49 12.87 -3.07
N ARG A 157 -22.91 12.80 -1.81
CA ARG A 157 -24.13 13.42 -1.29
C ARG A 157 -23.77 14.70 -0.54
N VAL A 158 -24.09 15.84 -1.14
CA VAL A 158 -23.61 17.14 -0.67
C VAL A 158 -24.78 18.02 -0.26
N ALA A 159 -24.82 18.38 1.02
CA ALA A 159 -25.74 19.40 1.50
C ALA A 159 -25.12 20.79 1.24
N VAL A 160 -25.81 21.65 0.51
CA VAL A 160 -25.28 22.97 0.09
C VAL A 160 -26.01 24.07 0.84
N ILE A 161 -25.29 24.90 1.58
CA ILE A 161 -25.81 26.10 2.23
C ILE A 161 -25.45 27.32 1.38
N SER A 162 -26.46 27.96 0.82
CA SER A 162 -26.34 29.18 0.00
C SER A 162 -27.68 29.90 -0.13
N ALA A 163 -27.68 31.14 -0.63
CA ALA A 163 -28.89 31.78 -1.09
C ALA A 163 -29.38 31.15 -2.42
N PRO A 164 -30.70 30.93 -2.62
CA PRO A 164 -31.26 30.31 -3.84
C PRO A 164 -30.91 31.00 -5.15
N GLY A 165 -30.71 32.33 -5.12
CA GLY A 165 -30.36 33.14 -6.30
C GLY A 165 -28.88 33.52 -6.38
N ALA A 166 -28.01 32.94 -5.55
CA ALA A 166 -26.59 33.28 -5.57
C ALA A 166 -25.90 32.76 -6.84
N ALA A 167 -25.18 33.63 -7.55
CA ALA A 167 -24.40 33.24 -8.73
C ALA A 167 -23.43 32.07 -8.42
N GLY A 168 -22.79 32.13 -7.26
CA GLY A 168 -21.85 31.09 -6.80
C GLY A 168 -22.48 29.72 -6.57
N TYR A 169 -23.78 29.64 -6.24
CA TYR A 169 -24.49 28.36 -6.19
C TYR A 169 -24.68 27.79 -7.61
N GLY A 170 -25.07 28.64 -8.56
CA GLY A 170 -25.18 28.26 -9.97
C GLY A 170 -23.85 27.74 -10.53
N ASP A 171 -22.76 28.45 -10.27
CA ASP A 171 -21.41 28.06 -10.70
C ASP A 171 -20.96 26.73 -10.07
N PHE A 172 -21.20 26.55 -8.77
CA PHE A 172 -20.92 25.30 -8.06
C PHE A 172 -21.66 24.10 -8.68
N ILE A 173 -22.98 24.23 -8.87
CA ILE A 173 -23.82 23.19 -9.47
C ILE A 173 -23.39 22.89 -10.91
N HIS A 174 -23.15 23.92 -11.71
CA HIS A 174 -22.70 23.75 -13.10
C HIS A 174 -21.39 22.96 -13.16
N GLN A 175 -20.40 23.31 -12.34
CA GLN A 175 -19.11 22.61 -12.30
C GLN A 175 -19.23 21.18 -11.80
N LEU A 176 -20.08 20.95 -10.78
CA LEU A 176 -20.28 19.62 -10.21
C LEU A 176 -20.97 18.67 -11.20
N TYR A 177 -21.95 19.14 -11.99
CA TYR A 177 -22.70 18.29 -12.94
C TYR A 177 -22.07 18.19 -14.34
N ASN A 178 -21.20 19.14 -14.72
CA ASN A 178 -20.49 19.12 -16.01
C ASN A 178 -19.04 18.60 -15.88
N ASN A 179 -18.74 17.80 -14.86
CA ASN A 179 -17.42 17.18 -14.71
C ASN A 179 -17.12 16.19 -15.84
N SER A 180 -15.87 16.16 -16.30
CA SER A 180 -15.39 15.33 -17.42
C SER A 180 -15.55 13.83 -17.15
N SER A 181 -15.41 13.42 -15.89
CA SER A 181 -15.50 12.03 -15.44
C SER A 181 -16.93 11.49 -15.34
N ARG A 182 -17.96 12.32 -15.65
CA ARG A 182 -19.39 11.97 -15.60
C ARG A 182 -19.85 11.41 -14.25
N LEU A 183 -19.15 11.78 -13.18
CA LEU A 183 -19.49 11.42 -11.81
C LEU A 183 -20.82 12.08 -11.43
N ARG A 184 -21.68 11.32 -10.75
CA ARG A 184 -23.01 11.78 -10.34
C ARG A 184 -23.00 12.14 -8.87
N PHE A 185 -23.25 13.42 -8.61
CA PHE A 185 -23.44 13.95 -7.26
C PHE A 185 -24.93 14.15 -6.98
N VAL A 186 -25.33 13.89 -5.75
CA VAL A 186 -26.66 14.19 -5.23
C VAL A 186 -26.52 15.44 -4.36
N THR A 187 -27.16 16.53 -4.75
CA THR A 187 -27.09 17.79 -3.99
C THR A 187 -28.47 18.25 -3.56
N ARG A 188 -28.53 18.90 -2.39
CA ARG A 188 -29.73 19.60 -1.92
C ARG A 188 -29.35 20.97 -1.39
N LEU A 189 -30.07 21.98 -1.84
CA LEU A 189 -29.92 23.34 -1.32
C LEU A 189 -30.68 23.49 -0.01
N PHE A 190 -29.96 23.91 1.03
CA PHE A 190 -30.50 24.40 2.29
C PHE A 190 -30.41 25.93 2.26
N PRO A 191 -31.52 26.62 1.96
CA PRO A 191 -31.49 28.05 1.71
C PRO A 191 -31.10 28.80 2.98
N ALA A 192 -30.08 29.65 2.88
CA ALA A 192 -29.65 30.53 3.94
C ALA A 192 -29.36 31.93 3.40
N VAL A 193 -29.57 32.94 4.25
CA VAL A 193 -29.11 34.31 3.98
C VAL A 193 -27.59 34.33 4.21
N VAL A 194 -26.82 34.69 3.18
CA VAL A 194 -25.33 34.69 3.22
C VAL A 194 -24.75 36.11 3.20
N GLN A 195 -25.58 37.11 3.45
CA GLN A 195 -25.20 38.53 3.50
C GLN A 195 -26.05 39.29 4.53
N GLY A 196 -25.41 40.19 5.28
CA GLY A 196 -26.05 41.06 6.27
C GLY A 196 -26.23 40.41 7.64
N GLU A 197 -26.95 41.09 8.54
CA GLU A 197 -27.04 40.73 9.96
C GLU A 197 -27.72 39.38 10.23
N ARG A 198 -28.59 38.91 9.33
CA ARG A 198 -29.25 37.60 9.46
C ARG A 198 -28.40 36.42 8.98
N THR A 199 -27.15 36.64 8.59
CA THR A 199 -26.27 35.59 8.06
C THR A 199 -26.04 34.48 9.08
N VAL A 200 -25.55 34.85 10.27
CA VAL A 200 -25.25 33.89 11.35
C VAL A 200 -26.45 33.02 11.73
N PRO A 201 -27.61 33.58 12.14
CA PRO A 201 -28.75 32.75 12.54
C PRO A 201 -29.29 31.89 11.40
N SER A 202 -29.30 32.41 10.17
CA SER A 202 -29.83 31.66 9.02
C SER A 202 -28.96 30.48 8.59
N VAL A 203 -27.63 30.61 8.71
CA VAL A 203 -26.69 29.51 8.42
C VAL A 203 -26.75 28.45 9.51
N ILE A 204 -26.86 28.84 10.79
CA ILE A 204 -27.03 27.90 11.90
C ILE A 204 -28.33 27.10 11.73
N GLU A 205 -29.45 27.75 11.42
CA GLU A 205 -30.73 27.07 11.14
C GLU A 205 -30.63 26.12 9.93
N ALA A 206 -29.83 26.46 8.92
CA ALA A 206 -29.56 25.55 7.81
C ALA A 206 -28.75 24.32 8.24
N LEU A 207 -27.73 24.49 9.08
CA LEU A 207 -26.96 23.37 9.66
C LEU A 207 -27.83 22.46 10.53
N GLU A 208 -28.69 23.04 11.37
CA GLU A 208 -29.63 22.29 12.21
C GLU A 208 -30.60 21.47 11.36
N ARG A 209 -31.13 22.05 10.27
CA ARG A 209 -31.97 21.31 9.32
C ARG A 209 -31.24 20.18 8.63
N ILE A 210 -29.96 20.33 8.32
CA ILE A 210 -29.14 19.24 7.74
C ILE A 210 -28.94 18.13 8.78
N ALA A 211 -28.64 18.50 10.02
CA ALA A 211 -28.45 17.52 11.10
C ALA A 211 -29.74 16.76 11.46
N ALA A 212 -30.91 17.39 11.28
CA ALA A 212 -32.22 16.78 11.52
C ALA A 212 -32.80 16.04 10.30
N ASP A 213 -32.14 16.09 9.14
CA ASP A 213 -32.60 15.44 7.90
C ASP A 213 -32.21 13.96 7.90
N ASP A 214 -32.94 13.14 8.65
CA ASP A 214 -32.71 11.68 8.75
C ASP A 214 -32.84 10.96 7.40
N GLU A 215 -33.63 11.52 6.46
CA GLU A 215 -33.77 11.01 5.10
C GLU A 215 -32.53 11.30 4.23
N GLY A 216 -31.82 12.39 4.55
CA GLY A 216 -30.62 12.84 3.87
C GLY A 216 -29.38 12.28 4.52
N CYS A 217 -28.97 11.07 4.13
CA CYS A 217 -27.64 10.52 4.47
C CYS A 217 -26.53 11.31 3.75
N TRP A 218 -26.28 12.56 4.17
CA TRP A 218 -25.31 13.49 3.60
C TRP A 218 -23.88 13.08 3.95
N ASP A 219 -22.97 13.18 2.98
CA ASP A 219 -21.56 12.86 3.15
C ASP A 219 -20.76 14.08 3.62
N CYS A 220 -21.17 15.27 3.22
CA CYS A 220 -20.52 16.53 3.60
C CYS A 220 -21.45 17.74 3.45
N VAL A 221 -21.06 18.85 4.06
CA VAL A 221 -21.73 20.15 3.92
C VAL A 221 -20.83 21.13 3.20
N VAL A 222 -21.38 21.89 2.27
CA VAL A 222 -20.69 22.95 1.53
C VAL A 222 -21.36 24.28 1.82
N ILE A 223 -20.64 25.20 2.45
CA ILE A 223 -21.09 26.57 2.70
C ILE A 223 -20.42 27.46 1.67
N ILE A 224 -21.22 28.03 0.77
CA ILE A 224 -20.72 28.85 -0.33
C ILE A 224 -21.46 30.18 -0.40
N ARG A 225 -20.73 31.18 -0.89
CA ARG A 225 -21.26 32.52 -1.15
C ARG A 225 -20.86 32.93 -2.55
N GLY A 226 -21.77 33.57 -3.28
CA GLY A 226 -21.51 34.05 -4.63
C GLY A 226 -21.86 35.52 -4.78
N GLY A 227 -20.90 36.33 -5.23
CA GLY A 227 -21.08 37.74 -5.57
C GLY A 227 -21.51 38.60 -4.38
N GLY A 228 -20.57 39.32 -3.77
CA GLY A 228 -20.87 40.29 -2.72
C GLY A 228 -19.63 41.07 -2.31
N ALA A 229 -19.83 42.17 -1.59
CA ALA A 229 -18.74 43.02 -1.14
C ALA A 229 -17.93 42.30 -0.04
N THR A 230 -16.64 42.58 0.03
CA THR A 230 -15.75 42.11 1.12
C THR A 230 -16.28 42.47 2.50
N SER A 231 -17.08 43.53 2.63
CA SER A 231 -17.73 43.96 3.87
C SER A 231 -18.67 42.91 4.46
N ASP A 232 -19.29 42.05 3.65
CA ASP A 232 -20.23 41.06 4.19
C ASP A 232 -19.52 39.83 4.80
N LEU A 233 -18.19 39.71 4.61
CA LEU A 233 -17.38 38.63 5.19
C LEU A 233 -17.26 38.73 6.71
N ILE A 234 -17.41 39.93 7.27
CA ILE A 234 -17.33 40.18 8.71
C ILE A 234 -18.38 39.35 9.47
N SER A 235 -19.53 39.09 8.84
CA SER A 235 -20.60 38.27 9.43
C SER A 235 -20.18 36.82 9.70
N PHE A 236 -19.09 36.34 9.08
CA PHE A 236 -18.56 35.00 9.29
C PHE A 236 -17.46 34.94 10.36
N ASP A 237 -16.97 36.08 10.86
CA ASP A 237 -16.10 36.18 12.03
C ASP A 237 -16.95 36.18 13.33
N ASP A 238 -17.80 35.17 13.49
CA ASP A 238 -18.71 35.00 14.63
C ASP A 238 -18.41 33.73 15.43
N TYR A 239 -18.49 33.84 16.76
CA TYR A 239 -18.21 32.75 17.68
C TYR A 239 -19.22 31.60 17.55
N HIS A 240 -20.52 31.91 17.52
CA HIS A 240 -21.57 30.90 17.54
C HIS A 240 -21.61 30.11 16.23
N LEU A 241 -21.41 30.78 15.10
CA LEU A 241 -21.32 30.10 13.81
C LEU A 241 -20.10 29.17 13.75
N ALA A 242 -18.94 29.67 14.20
CA ALA A 242 -17.71 28.88 14.24
C ALA A 242 -17.85 27.66 15.15
N ALA A 243 -18.40 27.82 16.36
CA ALA A 243 -18.62 26.72 17.31
C ALA A 243 -19.59 25.66 16.76
N ASN A 244 -20.63 26.06 16.01
CA ASN A 244 -21.56 25.13 15.36
C ASN A 244 -20.88 24.33 14.26
N ILE A 245 -20.10 24.98 13.39
CA ILE A 245 -19.34 24.28 12.33
C ILE A 245 -18.31 23.34 12.95
N ALA A 246 -17.60 23.78 13.99
CA ALA A 246 -16.59 22.99 14.68
C ALA A 246 -17.13 21.66 15.20
N GLN A 247 -18.33 21.68 15.77
CA GLN A 247 -18.97 20.50 16.36
C GLN A 247 -19.86 19.74 15.37
N PHE A 248 -19.96 20.21 14.13
CA PHE A 248 -20.84 19.59 13.14
C PHE A 248 -20.32 18.18 12.79
N PRO A 249 -21.18 17.16 12.74
CA PRO A 249 -20.76 15.76 12.60
C PRO A 249 -20.27 15.39 11.20
N LEU A 250 -20.56 16.21 10.19
CA LEU A 250 -20.11 15.98 8.82
C LEU A 250 -18.96 16.94 8.45
N PRO A 251 -18.00 16.52 7.61
CA PRO A 251 -16.97 17.42 7.09
C PRO A 251 -17.59 18.63 6.39
N VAL A 252 -17.17 19.84 6.79
CA VAL A 252 -17.66 21.09 6.20
C VAL A 252 -16.60 21.68 5.26
N ILE A 253 -17.03 22.06 4.06
CA ILE A 253 -16.26 22.87 3.10
C ILE A 253 -16.74 24.31 3.17
N VAL A 254 -15.81 25.25 3.30
CA VAL A 254 -16.08 26.69 3.26
C VAL A 254 -15.49 27.28 1.98
N GLY A 255 -16.36 27.86 1.15
CA GLY A 255 -16.03 28.52 -0.12
C GLY A 255 -16.67 29.91 -0.23
N ILE A 256 -16.44 30.77 0.76
CA ILE A 256 -17.18 32.03 0.98
C ILE A 256 -16.38 33.30 0.55
N GLY A 257 -15.05 33.24 0.53
CA GLY A 257 -14.16 34.39 0.28
C GLY A 257 -13.27 34.21 -0.95
N HIS A 258 -12.36 35.17 -1.22
CA HIS A 258 -11.26 35.06 -2.19
C HIS A 258 -9.91 34.82 -1.47
N GLU A 259 -8.78 34.75 -2.20
CA GLU A 259 -7.47 34.39 -1.64
C GLU A 259 -6.99 35.23 -0.44
N ARG A 260 -7.42 36.50 -0.35
CA ARG A 260 -7.03 37.45 0.73
C ARG A 260 -8.02 37.50 1.90
N ASP A 261 -9.17 36.85 1.74
CA ASP A 261 -10.27 36.91 2.68
C ASP A 261 -10.23 35.66 3.56
N VAL A 262 -9.57 35.77 4.72
CA VAL A 262 -9.55 34.70 5.73
C VAL A 262 -10.51 35.09 6.84
N THR A 263 -11.41 34.18 7.20
CA THR A 263 -12.42 34.29 8.26
C THR A 263 -12.16 33.25 9.35
N VAL A 264 -12.83 33.35 10.50
CA VAL A 264 -12.77 32.31 11.56
C VAL A 264 -13.14 30.93 11.00
N LEU A 265 -14.12 30.85 10.09
CA LEU A 265 -14.63 29.58 9.58
C LEU A 265 -13.57 28.79 8.80
N ASP A 266 -12.63 29.49 8.16
CA ASP A 266 -11.50 28.89 7.42
C ASP A 266 -10.55 28.09 8.33
N PHE A 267 -10.51 28.43 9.63
CA PHE A 267 -9.69 27.73 10.61
C PHE A 267 -10.40 26.50 11.18
N VAL A 268 -11.73 26.56 11.27
CA VAL A 268 -12.55 25.54 11.91
C VAL A 268 -13.00 24.45 10.93
N ALA A 269 -13.34 24.84 9.70
CA ALA A 269 -13.87 23.93 8.70
C ALA A 269 -12.81 22.88 8.28
N ASN A 270 -13.30 21.71 7.89
CA ASN A 270 -12.46 20.63 7.41
C ASN A 270 -11.68 21.00 6.14
N MET A 271 -12.36 21.61 5.17
CA MET A 271 -11.73 22.03 3.94
C MET A 271 -12.01 23.51 3.64
N ARG A 272 -10.94 24.27 3.44
CA ARG A 272 -11.00 25.63 2.94
C ARG A 272 -10.78 25.64 1.44
N VAL A 273 -11.66 26.31 0.71
CA VAL A 273 -11.49 26.60 -0.70
C VAL A 273 -11.73 28.08 -0.99
N LYS A 274 -11.07 28.56 -2.04
CA LYS A 274 -11.06 30.00 -2.39
C LYS A 274 -12.28 30.49 -3.17
N THR A 275 -13.13 29.59 -3.65
CA THR A 275 -14.33 29.93 -4.43
C THR A 275 -15.35 28.80 -4.35
N PRO A 276 -16.64 29.07 -4.64
CA PRO A 276 -17.62 28.00 -4.83
C PRO A 276 -17.20 26.99 -5.90
N THR A 277 -16.65 27.44 -7.03
CA THR A 277 -16.15 26.56 -8.10
C THR A 277 -15.02 25.64 -7.63
N ALA A 278 -14.11 26.13 -6.79
CA ALA A 278 -13.04 25.32 -6.21
C ALA A 278 -13.57 24.27 -5.23
N ALA A 279 -14.71 24.52 -4.56
CA ALA A 279 -15.38 23.50 -3.76
C ALA A 279 -15.85 22.32 -4.62
N ALA A 280 -16.47 22.62 -5.76
CA ALA A 280 -16.92 21.60 -6.71
C ALA A 280 -15.73 20.83 -7.31
N GLU A 281 -14.69 21.54 -7.74
CA GLU A 281 -13.46 20.94 -8.28
C GLU A 281 -12.79 20.00 -7.27
N TRP A 282 -12.71 20.41 -6.01
CA TRP A 282 -12.12 19.60 -4.96
C TRP A 282 -12.91 18.29 -4.73
N LEU A 283 -14.25 18.37 -4.68
CA LEU A 283 -15.11 17.19 -4.55
C LEU A 283 -15.00 16.24 -5.76
N VAL A 284 -14.99 16.81 -6.98
CA VAL A 284 -14.79 16.05 -8.22
C VAL A 284 -13.44 15.35 -8.19
N GLY A 285 -12.35 16.08 -7.90
CA GLY A 285 -11.00 15.52 -7.88
C GLY A 285 -10.84 14.36 -6.88
N ARG A 286 -11.47 14.45 -5.71
CA ARG A 286 -11.45 13.35 -4.72
C ARG A 286 -12.16 12.10 -5.25
N ALA A 287 -13.29 12.26 -5.92
CA ALA A 287 -14.02 11.14 -6.52
C ALA A 287 -13.30 10.57 -7.76
N GLU A 288 -12.62 11.42 -8.54
CA GLU A 288 -11.77 11.00 -9.67
C GLU A 288 -10.57 10.17 -9.22
N GLN A 289 -9.91 10.57 -8.12
CA GLN A 289 -8.81 9.78 -7.53
C GLN A 289 -9.26 8.37 -7.15
N LEU A 290 -10.46 8.22 -6.57
CA LEU A 290 -11.03 6.91 -6.26
C LEU A 290 -11.32 6.11 -7.54
N LEU A 291 -11.89 6.75 -8.56
CA LEU A 291 -12.19 6.11 -9.84
C LEU A 291 -10.91 5.61 -10.54
N ASP A 292 -9.84 6.40 -10.53
CA ASP A 292 -8.57 6.02 -11.12
C ASP A 292 -7.87 4.92 -10.33
N HIS A 293 -8.00 4.92 -9.00
CA HIS A 293 -7.55 3.81 -8.17
C HIS A 293 -8.29 2.51 -8.52
N LEU A 294 -9.61 2.54 -8.67
CA LEU A 294 -10.41 1.38 -9.10
C LEU A 294 -10.04 0.89 -10.50
N ARG A 295 -9.78 1.80 -11.45
CA ARG A 295 -9.32 1.46 -12.80
C ARG A 295 -7.96 0.77 -12.78
N THR A 296 -7.04 1.27 -11.96
CA THR A 296 -5.70 0.72 -11.80
C THR A 296 -5.78 -0.70 -11.25
N LEU A 297 -6.51 -0.89 -10.14
CA LEU A 297 -6.76 -2.22 -9.56
C LEU A 297 -7.41 -3.18 -10.55
N SER A 298 -8.39 -2.71 -11.33
CA SER A 298 -9.03 -3.53 -12.36
C SER A 298 -8.05 -3.96 -13.46
N SER A 299 -7.15 -3.07 -13.88
CA SER A 299 -6.15 -3.38 -14.90
C SER A 299 -5.10 -4.36 -14.38
N GLU A 300 -4.63 -4.18 -13.15
CA GLU A 300 -3.70 -5.10 -12.48
C GLU A 300 -4.31 -6.49 -12.32
N MET A 301 -5.56 -6.58 -11.87
CA MET A 301 -6.29 -7.83 -11.76
C MET A 301 -6.43 -8.52 -13.12
N LEU A 302 -6.81 -7.79 -14.16
CA LEU A 302 -6.94 -8.34 -15.51
C LEU A 302 -5.60 -8.86 -16.03
N HIS A 303 -4.51 -8.12 -15.81
CA HIS A 303 -3.17 -8.53 -16.22
C HIS A 303 -2.73 -9.82 -15.52
N ALA A 304 -2.86 -9.87 -14.19
CA ALA A 304 -2.49 -11.03 -13.39
C ALA A 304 -3.31 -12.29 -13.77
N VAL A 305 -4.61 -12.14 -14.02
CA VAL A 305 -5.46 -13.25 -14.48
C VAL A 305 -5.03 -13.71 -15.87
N THR A 306 -4.79 -12.78 -16.80
CA THR A 306 -4.39 -13.11 -18.18
C THR A 306 -3.04 -13.83 -18.21
N GLU A 307 -2.07 -13.38 -17.42
CA GLU A 307 -0.76 -14.00 -17.30
C GLU A 307 -0.86 -15.41 -16.72
N ARG A 308 -1.62 -15.60 -15.63
CA ARG A 308 -1.84 -16.91 -15.02
C ARG A 308 -2.52 -17.90 -15.96
N VAL A 309 -3.54 -17.47 -16.68
CA VAL A 309 -4.25 -18.31 -17.65
C VAL A 309 -3.34 -18.68 -18.82
N SER A 310 -2.61 -17.70 -19.37
CA SER A 310 -1.68 -17.92 -20.49
C SER A 310 -0.55 -18.88 -20.10
N GLY A 311 0.05 -18.69 -18.91
CA GLY A 311 1.07 -19.59 -18.38
C GLY A 311 0.55 -21.01 -18.16
N SER A 312 -0.67 -21.15 -17.63
CA SER A 312 -1.30 -22.46 -17.43
C SER A 312 -1.59 -23.18 -18.75
N LEU A 313 -2.07 -22.46 -19.76
CA LEU A 313 -2.30 -23.00 -21.11
C LEU A 313 -0.99 -23.43 -21.78
N ALA A 314 0.08 -22.64 -21.65
CA ALA A 314 1.39 -23.00 -22.17
C ALA A 314 1.96 -24.26 -21.49
N GLN A 315 1.79 -24.38 -20.17
CA GLN A 315 2.19 -25.57 -19.42
C GLN A 315 1.39 -26.81 -19.86
N LEU A 316 0.08 -26.66 -20.06
CA LEU A 316 -0.78 -27.74 -20.53
C LEU A 316 -0.34 -28.20 -21.94
N ALA A 317 -0.12 -27.26 -22.87
CA ALA A 317 0.34 -27.57 -24.22
C ALA A 317 1.72 -28.25 -24.22
N TYR A 318 2.63 -27.85 -23.33
CA TYR A 318 3.92 -28.51 -23.17
C TYR A 318 3.76 -29.97 -22.70
N ILE A 319 2.93 -30.20 -21.69
CA ILE A 319 2.66 -31.54 -21.17
C ILE A 319 1.97 -32.41 -22.24
N GLU A 320 1.00 -31.84 -22.95
CA GLU A 320 0.29 -32.49 -24.06
C GLU A 320 1.26 -32.89 -25.18
N GLY A 321 2.24 -32.05 -25.52
CA GLY A 321 3.28 -32.37 -26.50
C GLY A 321 4.29 -33.44 -26.03
N GLN A 322 4.54 -33.54 -24.72
CA GLN A 322 5.46 -34.53 -24.14
C GLN A 322 4.82 -35.91 -23.96
N LEU A 323 3.51 -35.95 -23.69
CA LEU A 323 2.75 -37.17 -23.36
C LEU A 323 2.88 -38.29 -24.40
N PRO A 324 2.91 -38.04 -25.71
CA PRO A 324 3.12 -39.09 -26.71
C PRO A 324 4.58 -39.57 -26.76
N ILE A 325 5.54 -38.67 -26.56
CA ILE A 325 6.96 -38.93 -26.83
C ILE A 325 7.61 -39.65 -25.65
N ALA A 326 7.36 -39.20 -24.42
CA ALA A 326 8.05 -39.69 -23.24
C ALA A 326 7.79 -41.19 -22.95
N PRO A 327 6.53 -41.71 -23.03
CA PRO A 327 6.26 -43.12 -22.83
C PRO A 327 6.81 -43.98 -23.96
N VAL A 328 6.67 -43.56 -25.22
CA VAL A 328 7.20 -44.30 -26.38
C VAL A 328 8.71 -44.44 -26.27
N ALA A 329 9.42 -43.34 -26.01
CA ALA A 329 10.87 -43.36 -25.83
C ALA A 329 11.29 -44.20 -24.60
N ALA A 330 10.48 -44.25 -23.54
CA ALA A 330 10.74 -45.09 -22.36
C ALA A 330 10.56 -46.59 -22.69
N VAL A 331 9.50 -46.94 -23.41
CA VAL A 331 9.20 -48.31 -23.87
C VAL A 331 10.28 -48.79 -24.84
N GLU A 332 10.68 -47.97 -25.82
CA GLU A 332 11.75 -48.30 -26.75
C GLU A 332 13.08 -48.53 -26.03
N ARG A 333 13.44 -47.70 -25.04
CA ARG A 333 14.63 -47.90 -24.21
C ARG A 333 14.58 -49.20 -23.42
N ALA A 334 13.43 -49.53 -22.83
CA ALA A 334 13.24 -50.77 -22.09
C ALA A 334 13.34 -52.00 -23.01
N SER A 335 12.71 -51.95 -24.19
CA SER A 335 12.76 -53.00 -25.20
C SER A 335 14.19 -53.22 -25.70
N ASN A 336 14.92 -52.15 -26.05
CA ASN A 336 16.31 -52.23 -26.46
C ASN A 336 17.23 -52.81 -25.37
N ARG A 337 16.98 -52.47 -24.09
CA ARG A 337 17.73 -53.06 -22.98
C ARG A 337 17.45 -54.56 -22.84
N LEU A 338 16.19 -54.97 -22.94
CA LEU A 338 15.80 -56.38 -22.89
C LEU A 338 16.45 -57.17 -24.04
N SER A 339 16.36 -56.68 -25.27
CA SER A 339 16.97 -57.32 -26.44
C SER A 339 18.48 -57.50 -26.27
N ARG A 340 19.19 -56.49 -25.75
CA ARG A 340 20.63 -56.62 -25.45
C ARG A 340 20.91 -57.68 -24.38
N SER A 341 20.10 -57.74 -23.33
CA SER A 341 20.24 -58.76 -22.29
C SER A 341 19.98 -60.18 -22.82
N VAL A 342 18.98 -60.35 -23.69
CA VAL A 342 18.70 -61.65 -24.35
C VAL A 342 19.88 -62.06 -25.23
N MET A 343 20.38 -61.18 -26.09
CA MET A 343 21.55 -61.47 -26.93
C MET A 343 22.80 -61.79 -26.11
N ALA A 344 23.02 -61.09 -25.00
CA ALA A 344 24.13 -61.37 -24.10
C ALA A 344 24.01 -62.76 -23.45
N LEU A 345 22.80 -63.15 -23.03
CA LEU A 345 22.54 -64.46 -22.44
C LEU A 345 22.77 -65.59 -23.46
N GLU A 346 22.27 -65.43 -24.69
CA GLU A 346 22.51 -66.37 -25.79
C GLU A 346 24.00 -66.50 -26.09
N ALA A 347 24.73 -65.39 -26.16
CA ALA A 347 26.17 -65.39 -26.40
C ALA A 347 26.95 -66.08 -25.28
N VAL A 348 26.60 -65.86 -24.01
CA VAL A 348 27.23 -66.55 -22.87
C VAL A 348 26.92 -68.04 -22.91
N SER A 349 25.67 -68.41 -23.22
CA SER A 349 25.28 -69.81 -23.35
C SER A 349 26.11 -70.52 -24.44
N ALA A 350 26.19 -69.93 -25.64
CA ALA A 350 26.92 -70.47 -26.76
C ALA A 350 28.45 -70.52 -26.54
N ARG A 351 29.03 -69.51 -25.88
CA ARG A 351 30.48 -69.43 -25.66
C ARG A 351 30.98 -70.23 -24.46
N CYS A 352 30.17 -70.34 -23.42
CA CYS A 352 30.63 -70.89 -22.14
C CYS A 352 29.91 -72.17 -21.76
N ILE A 353 28.58 -72.23 -21.90
CA ILE A 353 27.79 -73.36 -21.40
C ILE A 353 27.91 -74.55 -22.36
N VAL A 354 27.62 -74.34 -23.64
CA VAL A 354 27.63 -75.41 -24.65
C VAL A 354 29.00 -76.10 -24.75
N PRO A 355 30.14 -75.39 -24.87
CA PRO A 355 31.44 -76.05 -24.98
C PRO A 355 31.86 -76.79 -23.70
N ARG A 356 31.44 -76.30 -22.52
CA ARG A 356 31.72 -76.97 -21.25
C ARG A 356 30.91 -78.25 -21.10
N LEU A 357 29.63 -78.24 -21.49
CA LEU A 357 28.80 -79.45 -21.52
C LEU A 357 29.37 -80.48 -22.50
N SER A 358 29.69 -80.07 -23.73
CA SER A 358 30.29 -80.99 -24.71
C SER A 358 31.63 -81.55 -24.23
N ARG A 359 32.45 -80.74 -23.55
CA ARG A 359 33.70 -81.22 -22.94
C ARG A 359 33.44 -82.22 -21.82
N LEU A 360 32.45 -81.97 -20.97
CA LEU A 360 32.06 -82.87 -19.88
C LEU A 360 31.56 -84.22 -20.44
N GLU A 361 30.71 -84.18 -21.46
CA GLU A 361 30.22 -85.36 -22.18
C GLU A 361 31.38 -86.14 -22.82
N ALA A 362 32.30 -85.45 -23.50
CA ALA A 362 33.47 -86.07 -24.10
C ALA A 362 34.39 -86.72 -23.05
N THR A 363 34.61 -86.06 -21.91
CA THR A 363 35.40 -86.65 -20.81
C THR A 363 34.70 -87.84 -20.19
N ALA A 364 33.39 -87.75 -19.95
CA ALA A 364 32.60 -88.85 -19.41
C ALA A 364 32.65 -90.08 -20.33
N ALA A 365 32.49 -89.87 -21.65
CA ALA A 365 32.59 -90.91 -22.65
C ALA A 365 34.01 -91.52 -22.75
N ALA A 366 35.07 -90.73 -22.52
CA ALA A 366 36.45 -91.18 -22.59
C ALA A 366 36.92 -92.03 -21.39
N ILE A 367 36.29 -91.88 -20.22
CA ILE A 367 36.70 -92.59 -18.99
C ILE A 367 36.58 -94.11 -19.16
N GLY A 368 35.46 -94.60 -19.69
CA GLY A 368 35.22 -96.05 -19.86
C GLY A 368 36.33 -96.73 -20.67
N PRO A 369 36.59 -96.28 -21.92
CA PRO A 369 37.68 -96.80 -22.73
C PRO A 369 39.07 -96.62 -22.11
N ALA A 370 39.34 -95.47 -21.45
CA ALA A 370 40.62 -95.22 -20.82
C ALA A 370 40.89 -96.19 -19.65
N VAL A 371 39.88 -96.43 -18.80
CA VAL A 371 39.95 -97.40 -17.71
C VAL A 371 40.13 -98.82 -18.27
N ALA A 372 39.34 -99.20 -19.27
CA ALA A 372 39.44 -100.51 -19.92
C ALA A 372 40.83 -100.74 -20.51
N ASN A 373 41.38 -99.76 -21.26
CA ASN A 373 42.73 -99.84 -21.82
C ASN A 373 43.81 -99.91 -20.72
N GLN A 374 43.65 -99.17 -19.63
CA GLN A 374 44.60 -99.22 -18.52
C GLN A 374 44.55 -100.56 -17.80
N MET A 375 43.36 -101.14 -17.59
CA MET A 375 43.21 -102.48 -17.02
C MET A 375 43.79 -103.55 -17.94
N ALA A 376 43.54 -103.47 -19.25
CA ALA A 376 44.13 -104.38 -20.24
C ALA A 376 45.66 -104.34 -20.20
N ARG A 377 46.27 -103.14 -20.27
CA ARG A 377 47.74 -102.98 -20.17
C ARG A 377 48.32 -103.53 -18.87
N ARG A 378 47.61 -103.38 -17.75
CA ARG A 378 48.03 -103.94 -16.46
C ARG A 378 47.92 -105.46 -16.44
N GLY A 379 46.86 -106.01 -17.04
CA GLY A 379 46.68 -107.44 -17.24
C GLY A 379 47.79 -108.04 -18.11
N ASP A 380 48.06 -107.46 -19.28
CA ASP A 380 49.14 -107.89 -20.17
C ASP A 380 50.49 -107.88 -19.46
N ARG A 381 50.77 -106.84 -18.67
CA ARG A 381 52.00 -106.74 -17.88
C ARG A 381 52.11 -107.84 -16.82
N LEU A 382 51.02 -108.16 -16.14
CA LEU A 382 50.99 -109.26 -15.17
C LEU A 382 51.26 -110.59 -15.85
N ASN A 383 50.61 -110.84 -16.99
CA ASN A 383 50.82 -112.06 -17.78
C ASN A 383 52.28 -112.17 -18.23
N SER A 384 52.90 -111.10 -18.75
CA SER A 384 54.32 -111.12 -19.12
C SER A 384 55.26 -111.36 -17.92
N MET A 385 54.92 -110.85 -16.73
CA MET A 385 55.69 -111.12 -15.51
C MET A 385 55.55 -112.58 -15.07
N GLU A 386 54.37 -113.16 -15.21
CA GLU A 386 54.11 -114.58 -14.94
C GLU A 386 54.89 -115.49 -15.91
N GLU A 387 54.86 -115.19 -17.21
CA GLU A 387 55.64 -115.90 -18.23
C GLU A 387 57.17 -115.81 -17.96
N LEU A 388 57.67 -114.65 -17.54
CA LEU A 388 59.07 -114.49 -17.16
C LEU A 388 59.43 -115.33 -15.94
N LEU A 389 58.56 -115.38 -14.93
CA LEU A 389 58.77 -116.21 -13.74
C LEU A 389 58.80 -117.70 -14.10
N ASP A 390 57.90 -118.17 -14.97
CA ASP A 390 57.89 -119.57 -15.40
C ASP A 390 59.13 -119.91 -16.25
N ALA A 391 59.52 -119.02 -17.18
CA ALA A 391 60.69 -119.21 -18.03
C ALA A 391 62.03 -119.24 -17.26
N LEU A 392 62.14 -118.47 -16.17
CA LEU A 392 63.30 -118.43 -15.28
C LEU A 392 63.27 -119.49 -14.17
N SER A 393 62.21 -120.31 -14.11
CA SER A 393 62.12 -121.37 -13.11
C SER A 393 63.18 -122.46 -13.36
N PRO A 394 63.81 -122.99 -12.29
CA PRO A 394 64.74 -124.12 -12.40
C PRO A 394 64.08 -125.35 -13.07
N ALA A 395 62.78 -125.52 -12.87
CA ALA A 395 61.99 -126.59 -13.49
C ALA A 395 61.86 -126.45 -15.01
N ALA A 396 61.66 -125.23 -15.54
CA ALA A 396 61.64 -124.99 -16.98
C ALA A 396 63.03 -125.22 -17.61
N THR A 397 64.11 -124.89 -16.88
CA THR A 397 65.48 -125.14 -17.34
C THR A 397 65.78 -126.64 -17.43
N LEU A 398 65.32 -127.44 -16.45
CA LEU A 398 65.45 -128.89 -16.49
C LEU A 398 64.60 -129.53 -17.62
N ARG A 399 63.35 -129.07 -17.83
CA ARG A 399 62.48 -129.52 -18.94
C ARG A 399 63.08 -129.30 -20.35
N ARG A 400 63.94 -128.30 -20.52
CA ARG A 400 64.66 -128.04 -21.78
C ARG A 400 65.81 -129.02 -22.06
N GLY A 401 65.99 -130.06 -21.22
CA GLY A 401 66.99 -131.11 -21.43
C GLY A 401 68.33 -130.84 -20.75
N TYR A 402 68.45 -129.75 -19.99
CA TYR A 402 69.61 -129.52 -19.13
C TYR A 402 69.50 -130.38 -17.87
N SER A 403 70.65 -130.81 -17.38
CA SER A 403 70.74 -131.51 -16.11
C SER A 403 71.58 -130.72 -15.12
N ILE A 404 71.27 -130.83 -13.84
CA ILE A 404 72.06 -130.22 -12.78
C ILE A 404 72.85 -131.33 -12.10
N THR A 405 74.16 -131.34 -12.36
CA THR A 405 75.09 -132.25 -11.69
C THR A 405 75.48 -131.70 -10.33
N ARG A 406 75.36 -132.52 -9.28
CA ARG A 406 75.71 -132.19 -7.90
C ARG A 406 76.70 -133.20 -7.33
N VAL A 407 77.60 -132.73 -6.47
CA VAL A 407 78.44 -133.56 -5.59
C VAL A 407 78.11 -133.14 -4.16
N ASP A 408 77.78 -134.10 -3.30
CA ASP A 408 77.38 -133.86 -1.90
C ASP A 408 76.31 -132.74 -1.76
N GLY A 409 75.33 -132.73 -2.66
CA GLY A 409 74.22 -131.77 -2.67
C GLY A 409 74.53 -130.38 -3.26
N LYS A 410 75.79 -130.07 -3.62
CA LYS A 410 76.17 -128.79 -4.23
C LYS A 410 76.33 -128.91 -5.75
N ALA A 411 75.77 -127.96 -6.49
CA ALA A 411 75.85 -127.94 -7.95
C ALA A 411 77.30 -127.71 -8.44
N VAL A 412 77.77 -128.60 -9.29
CA VAL A 412 79.10 -128.55 -9.91
C VAL A 412 79.00 -127.74 -11.19
N ARG A 413 79.86 -126.73 -11.33
CA ARG A 413 79.86 -125.80 -12.48
C ARG A 413 81.05 -125.96 -13.43
N SER A 414 82.06 -126.72 -13.03
CA SER A 414 83.28 -126.93 -13.84
C SER A 414 83.75 -128.38 -13.68
N ALA A 415 84.11 -129.01 -14.80
CA ALA A 415 84.51 -130.42 -14.86
C ALA A 415 85.87 -130.69 -14.18
N GLU A 416 86.78 -129.71 -14.16
CA GLU A 416 88.12 -129.85 -13.56
C GLU A 416 88.10 -130.16 -12.06
N LYS A 417 86.98 -129.88 -11.38
CA LYS A 417 86.80 -130.14 -9.96
C LYS A 417 86.36 -131.58 -9.65
N LEU A 418 86.15 -132.40 -10.68
CA LEU A 418 85.75 -133.80 -10.53
C LEU A 418 87.00 -134.67 -10.65
N ALA A 419 87.45 -135.21 -9.52
CA ALA A 419 88.51 -136.21 -9.51
C ALA A 419 87.97 -137.58 -9.95
N SER A 420 88.80 -138.37 -10.63
CA SER A 420 88.50 -139.76 -10.98
C SER A 420 88.11 -140.55 -9.72
N GLY A 421 86.98 -141.23 -9.78
CA GLY A 421 86.34 -141.96 -8.70
C GLY A 421 85.18 -141.25 -7.99
N THR A 422 84.93 -139.97 -8.25
CA THR A 422 83.89 -139.18 -7.55
C THR A 422 82.47 -139.58 -7.97
N ILE A 423 81.57 -139.78 -6.99
CA ILE A 423 80.14 -140.02 -7.26
C ILE A 423 79.43 -138.68 -7.47
N ILE A 424 78.80 -138.51 -8.62
CA ILE A 424 77.99 -137.35 -8.99
C ILE A 424 76.52 -137.73 -9.05
N THR A 425 75.65 -136.83 -8.59
CA THR A 425 74.19 -136.94 -8.73
C THR A 425 73.70 -135.93 -9.76
N THR A 426 73.21 -136.42 -10.88
CA THR A 426 72.69 -135.61 -11.98
C THR A 426 71.17 -135.58 -11.91
N THR A 427 70.60 -134.41 -11.64
CA THR A 427 69.14 -134.21 -11.63
C THR A 427 68.68 -133.83 -13.03
N LEU A 428 67.70 -134.57 -13.57
CA LEU A 428 67.11 -134.35 -14.88
C LEU A 428 65.72 -133.70 -14.73
N ALA A 429 65.05 -133.42 -15.85
CA ALA A 429 63.65 -132.98 -15.86
C ALA A 429 62.75 -133.90 -15.02
N GLU A 430 62.98 -135.21 -15.14
CA GLU A 430 62.31 -136.24 -14.36
C GLU A 430 63.37 -137.23 -13.87
N GLY A 431 63.44 -137.41 -12.55
CA GLY A 431 64.36 -138.35 -11.92
C GLY A 431 65.77 -137.81 -11.65
N THR A 432 66.55 -138.65 -10.96
CA THR A 432 67.95 -138.37 -10.63
C THR A 432 68.79 -139.59 -10.96
N VAL A 433 69.96 -139.37 -11.55
CA VAL A 433 70.92 -140.41 -11.93
C VAL A 433 72.17 -140.24 -11.08
N ILE A 434 72.68 -141.35 -10.54
CA ILE A 434 73.93 -141.38 -9.78
C ILE A 434 74.98 -142.02 -10.67
N SER A 435 76.04 -141.29 -10.96
CA SER A 435 77.14 -141.74 -11.82
C SER A 435 78.48 -141.61 -11.10
N LYS A 436 79.47 -142.39 -11.49
CA LYS A 436 80.84 -142.28 -11.00
C LYS A 436 81.72 -141.73 -12.12
N VAL A 437 82.51 -140.71 -11.82
CA VAL A 437 83.46 -140.10 -12.77
C VAL A 437 84.65 -141.04 -12.91
N GLU A 438 85.02 -141.42 -14.13
CA GLU A 438 86.24 -142.20 -14.40
C GLU A 438 87.43 -141.31 -14.74
#